data_AF-A0A7Y9EB44-F1
#
_entry.id   AF-A0A7Y9EB44-F1
#
_cell.length_a   1.000
_cell.length_b   1.000
_cell.length_c   1.000
_cell.angle_alpha   90.00
_cell.angle_beta   90.00
_cell.angle_gamma   90.00
#
_symmetry.space_group_name_H-M   'P 1'
#
loop_
_entity.id
_entity.type
_entity.pdbx_description
1 polymer ?
#
loop_
_entity_poly.entity_id
_entity_poly.type
_entity_poly.pdbx_seq_one_letter_code
_entity_poly.pdbx_strand_id
1 'polypeptide(L)' 'MSIYESIGGPAVYRGGAMKDVHLGPGIERFHFDRVAGHLTASLAAAGVPEATIAEIAAVVMPLADDIVSGRSTRKAVGAD' A
#
# COMPACT_ATOMS: atom_id res chain seq x y z
N MET A 1 10.37 6.31 -1.55
CA MET A 1 10.40 6.26 -0.07
C MET A 1 9.64 5.01 0.35
N SER A 2 10.24 4.13 1.14
CA SER A 2 9.57 2.88 1.55
C SER A 2 8.67 3.10 2.76
N ILE A 3 7.63 2.26 2.90
CA ILE A 3 6.75 2.22 4.07
C ILE A 3 7.58 2.08 5.35
N TYR A 4 8.66 1.30 5.29
CA TYR A 4 9.52 0.98 6.43
C TYR A 4 10.35 2.18 6.93
N GLU A 5 10.80 3.05 6.02
CA GLU A 5 11.52 4.29 6.37
C GLU A 5 10.58 5.31 7.02
N SER A 6 9.30 5.27 6.63
CA SER A 6 8.29 6.24 7.08
C SER A 6 7.76 5.94 8.49
N ILE A 7 7.98 4.73 9.02
CA ILE A 7 7.69 4.31 10.40
C ILE A 7 8.93 4.32 11.32
N GLY A 8 10.07 4.87 10.87
CA GLY A 8 11.23 5.13 11.74
C GLY A 8 12.09 3.91 12.11
N GLY A 9 12.01 2.82 11.34
CA GLY A 9 12.84 1.63 11.59
C GLY A 9 14.33 1.86 11.23
N PRO A 10 15.28 1.25 11.96
CA PRO A 10 16.73 1.46 11.74
C PRO A 10 17.29 0.77 10.49
N ALA A 11 16.49 -0.07 9.82
CA ALA A 11 16.89 -0.81 8.64
C ALA A 11 16.38 -0.17 7.35
N VAL A 12 17.25 -0.07 6.34
CA VAL A 12 16.84 0.38 5.01
C VAL A 12 16.10 -0.75 4.31
N TYR A 13 14.90 -0.48 3.81
CA TYR A 13 14.17 -1.40 2.96
C TYR A 13 14.92 -1.59 1.63
N ARG A 14 15.27 -2.85 1.29
CA ARG A 14 16.01 -3.20 0.07
C ARG A 14 15.15 -3.84 -1.03
N GLY A 15 13.83 -3.90 -0.83
CA GLY A 15 12.91 -4.39 -1.86
C GLY A 15 12.63 -3.36 -2.95
N GLY A 16 11.85 -3.76 -3.96
CA GLY A 16 11.45 -2.88 -5.07
C GLY A 16 10.52 -1.75 -4.64
N ALA A 17 10.41 -0.70 -5.45
CA ALA A 17 9.50 0.41 -5.16
C ALA A 17 8.05 -0.08 -5.08
N MET A 18 7.22 0.55 -4.23
CA MET A 18 5.81 0.15 -4.04
C MET A 18 5.06 0.06 -5.37
N LYS A 19 5.30 1.00 -6.28
CA LYS A 19 4.72 0.98 -7.62
C LYS A 19 5.11 -0.24 -8.44
N ASP A 20 6.39 -0.60 -8.45
CA ASP A 20 6.90 -1.68 -9.30
C ASP A 20 6.40 -3.04 -8.81
N VAL A 21 6.40 -3.26 -7.50
CA VAL A 21 6.03 -4.55 -6.91
C VAL A 21 4.52 -4.79 -6.88
N HIS A 22 3.70 -3.75 -7.06
CA HIS A 22 2.24 -3.83 -7.11
C HIS A 22 1.64 -3.64 -8.51
N LEU A 23 2.49 -3.57 -9.55
CA LEU A 23 2.05 -3.44 -10.93
C LEU A 23 1.57 -4.78 -11.50
N GLY A 24 0.39 -4.80 -12.14
CA GLY A 24 -0.11 -5.97 -12.90
C GLY A 24 -1.32 -6.71 -12.31
N PRO A 25 -1.51 -6.82 -10.99
CA PRO A 25 -2.67 -7.50 -10.41
C PRO A 25 -4.01 -6.78 -10.58
N GLY A 26 -4.02 -5.54 -11.08
CA GLY A 26 -5.26 -4.75 -11.22
C GLY A 26 -5.81 -4.28 -9.87
N ILE A 27 -4.93 -3.80 -8.99
CA ILE A 27 -5.33 -3.30 -7.67
C ILE A 27 -6.14 -2.02 -7.85
N GLU A 28 -7.41 -2.07 -7.46
CA GLU A 28 -8.31 -0.92 -7.44
C GLU A 28 -8.30 -0.28 -6.05
N ARG A 29 -8.79 0.97 -5.98
CA ARG A 29 -8.90 1.71 -4.72
C ARG A 29 -9.65 0.94 -3.64
N PHE A 30 -10.70 0.23 -4.04
CA PHE A 30 -11.45 -0.68 -3.16
C PHE A 30 -10.56 -1.72 -2.47
N HIS A 31 -9.65 -2.37 -3.20
CA HIS A 31 -8.74 -3.36 -2.61
C HIS A 31 -7.79 -2.73 -1.60
N PHE A 32 -7.23 -1.56 -1.94
CA PHE A 32 -6.35 -0.82 -1.04
C PHE A 32 -7.06 -0.44 0.26
N ASP A 33 -8.26 0.14 0.17
CA ASP A 33 -9.04 0.56 1.34
C ASP A 33 -9.39 -0.64 2.24
N ARG A 34 -9.63 -1.82 1.67
CA ARG A 34 -9.84 -3.06 2.46
C ARG A 34 -8.60 -3.48 3.22
N VAL A 35 -7.42 -3.43 2.60
CA VAL A 35 -6.16 -3.73 3.29
C VAL A 35 -5.89 -2.71 4.40
N ALA A 36 -6.07 -1.42 4.16
CA ALA A 36 -5.92 -0.38 5.17
C ALA A 36 -6.89 -0.57 6.36
N GLY A 37 -8.15 -0.94 6.08
CA GLY A 37 -9.13 -1.29 7.10
C GLY A 37 -8.73 -2.52 7.93
N HIS A 38 -8.22 -3.57 7.29
CA HIS A 38 -7.73 -4.75 8.00
C HIS A 38 -6.49 -4.47 8.83
N LEU A 39 -5.57 -3.62 8.34
CA LEU A 39 -4.39 -3.20 9.09
C LEU A 39 -4.78 -2.47 10.38
N THR A 40 -5.63 -1.44 10.28
CA THR A 40 -6.08 -0.66 11.46
C THR A 40 -6.85 -1.53 12.46
N ALA A 41 -7.74 -2.40 11.99
CA ALA A 41 -8.45 -3.35 12.85
C ALA A 41 -7.51 -4.34 13.55
N SER A 42 -6.50 -4.84 12.84
CA SER A 42 -5.52 -5.79 13.42
C SER A 42 -4.64 -5.13 14.47
N LEU A 43 -4.20 -3.89 14.25
CA LEU A 43 -3.44 -3.12 15.24
C LEU A 43 -4.27 -2.85 16.50
N ALA A 44 -5.54 -2.46 16.32
CA ALA A 44 -6.45 -2.26 17.44
C ALA A 44 -6.67 -3.56 18.24
N ALA A 45 -6.88 -4.69 17.54
CA ALA A 45 -7.02 -6.00 18.18
C ALA A 45 -5.76 -6.45 18.93
N ALA A 46 -4.58 -6.01 18.49
CA ALA A 46 -3.31 -6.23 19.17
C ALA A 46 -3.06 -5.28 20.36
N GLY A 47 -4.00 -4.37 20.67
CA GLY A 47 -3.89 -3.44 21.79
C GLY A 47 -2.99 -2.23 21.52
N VAL A 48 -2.70 -1.94 20.25
CA VAL A 48 -1.92 -0.75 19.87
C VAL A 48 -2.74 0.52 20.18
N PRO A 49 -2.15 1.56 20.80
CA PRO A 49 -2.85 2.81 21.08
C PRO A 49 -3.38 3.48 19.81
N GLU A 50 -4.58 4.08 19.89
CA GLU A 50 -5.24 4.73 18.76
C GLU A 50 -4.38 5.81 18.10
N ALA A 51 -3.64 6.60 18.89
CA ALA A 51 -2.72 7.61 18.39
C ALA A 51 -1.63 6.99 17.48
N THR A 52 -1.05 5.86 17.89
CA THR A 52 -0.05 5.15 17.08
C THR A 52 -0.66 4.54 15.83
N ILE A 53 -1.91 4.04 15.89
CA ILE A 53 -2.63 3.57 14.70
C ILE A 53 -2.84 4.72 13.71
N ALA A 54 -3.21 5.90 14.20
CA ALA A 54 -3.38 7.09 13.37
C ALA A 54 -2.07 7.52 12.70
N GLU A 55 -0.95 7.48 13.41
CA GLU A 55 0.38 7.75 12.85
C GLU A 55 0.74 6.75 11.73
N ILE A 56 0.51 5.45 11.96
CA ILE A 56 0.73 4.41 10.94
C ILE A 56 -0.18 4.64 9.73
N ALA A 57 -1.46 4.94 9.96
CA ALA A 57 -2.40 5.22 8.88
C ALA A 57 -1.98 6.45 8.05
N ALA A 58 -1.48 7.51 8.68
CA ALA A 58 -0.97 8.68 8.00
C ALA A 58 0.20 8.37 7.06
N VAL A 59 1.02 7.39 7.40
CA VAL A 59 2.11 6.88 6.54
C VAL A 59 1.59 5.99 5.41
N VAL A 60 0.62 5.12 5.71
CA VAL A 60 0.15 4.09 4.77
C VAL A 60 -0.77 4.68 3.69
N MET A 61 -1.70 5.56 4.06
CA MET A 61 -2.74 6.05 3.16
C MET A 61 -2.22 6.70 1.86
N PRO A 62 -1.15 7.53 1.88
CA PRO A 62 -0.60 8.12 0.65
C PRO A 62 -0.04 7.10 -0.35
N LEU A 63 0.31 5.88 0.09
CA LEU A 63 0.86 4.84 -0.79
C LEU A 63 -0.17 4.29 -1.78
N ALA A 64 -1.45 4.62 -1.60
CA ALA A 64 -2.49 4.29 -2.56
C ALA A 64 -2.14 4.77 -3.98
N ASP A 65 -1.48 5.92 -4.12
CA ASP A 65 -1.11 6.50 -5.41
C ASP A 65 -0.05 5.65 -6.15
N ASP A 66 0.79 4.94 -5.40
CA ASP A 66 1.78 4.03 -5.96
C ASP A 66 1.20 2.61 -6.20
N ILE A 67 0.25 2.18 -5.38
CA ILE A 67 -0.24 0.78 -5.36
C ILE A 67 -1.47 0.56 -6.25
N VAL A 68 -2.36 1.55 -6.33
CA VAL A 68 -3.58 1.46 -7.15
C VAL A 68 -3.20 1.63 -8.60
N SER A 69 -3.19 0.53 -9.34
CA SER A 69 -2.81 0.49 -10.76
C SER A 69 -4.02 0.47 -11.70
N GLY A 70 -5.24 0.31 -11.18
CA GLY A 70 -6.46 0.11 -11.98
C GLY A 70 -6.34 -1.11 -12.90
N ARG A 71 -7.43 -1.51 -13.58
CA ARG A 71 -7.26 -2.36 -14.76
C ARG A 71 -6.52 -1.52 -15.80
N SER A 72 -5.20 -1.69 -15.91
CA SER A 72 -4.48 -1.26 -17.10
C SER A 72 -5.17 -1.98 -18.25
N THR A 73 -5.95 -1.24 -19.04
CA THR A 73 -6.55 -1.77 -20.26
C THR A 73 -5.37 -2.25 -21.06
N ARG A 74 -5.21 -3.58 -21.19
CA ARG A 74 -4.27 -4.19 -22.11
C ARG A 74 -4.54 -3.50 -23.44
N LYS A 75 -3.64 -2.64 -23.92
CA LYS A 75 -3.70 -2.17 -25.30
C LYS A 75 -3.70 -3.46 -26.10
N ALA A 76 -4.81 -3.78 -26.77
CA ALA A 76 -4.86 -4.87 -27.71
C ALA A 76 -3.70 -4.61 -28.67
N VAL A 77 -2.65 -5.44 -28.57
CA VAL A 77 -1.59 -5.42 -29.56
C VAL A 77 -2.27 -5.82 -30.86
N GLY A 78 -2.12 -4.97 -31.88
CA GLY A 78 -2.70 -5.16 -33.18
C GLY A 78 -2.39 -6.57 -33.68
N ALA A 79 -3.43 -7.24 -34.13
CA ALA A 79 -3.28 -8.32 -35.09
C ALA A 79 -3.26 -7.64 -36.46
N ASP A 80 -2.06 -7.48 -37.00
CA ASP A 80 -1.76 -7.23 -38.40
C ASP A 80 -0.71 -8.24 -38.89
#